data_AF-A0A828RG74-F1
#
_entry.id   AF-A0A828RG74-F1
#
_cell.length_a   1.000
_cell.length_b   1.000
_cell.length_c   1.000
_cell.angle_alpha   90.00
_cell.angle_beta   90.00
_cell.angle_gamma   90.00
#
_symmetry.space_group_name_H-M   'P 1'
#
loop_
_entity.id
_entity.type
_entity.pdbx_description
1 polymer ?
#
loop_
_entity_poly.entity_id
_entity_poly.type
_entity_poly.pdbx_seq_one_letter_code
_entity_poly.pdbx_strand_id
1 'polypeptide(L)' 'MKPNNKLIRECSKVEYITFNDKTRKAVVRAYAEEKGIIPDTAKTFDNTDDAMRELFNDK' A
#
# COMPACT_ATOMS: atom_id res chain seq x y z
N MET A 1 -34.79 22.59 -21.25
CA MET A 1 -33.39 22.12 -21.24
C MET A 1 -33.34 20.77 -20.55
N LYS A 2 -32.81 19.73 -21.20
CA LYS A 2 -32.62 18.41 -20.57
C LYS A 2 -31.25 18.40 -19.87
N PRO A 3 -31.12 17.98 -18.61
CA PRO A 3 -29.82 17.83 -17.99
C PRO A 3 -29.08 16.67 -18.66
N ASN A 4 -27.88 16.96 -19.17
CA ASN A 4 -26.99 15.99 -19.79
C ASN A 4 -26.46 15.03 -18.73
N ASN A 5 -27.11 13.87 -18.60
CA ASN A 5 -26.71 12.75 -17.76
C ASN A 5 -25.48 12.01 -18.33
N LYS A 6 -24.37 12.71 -18.54
CA LYS A 6 -23.10 12.10 -18.99
C LYS A 6 -22.14 11.96 -17.81
N LEU A 7 -22.59 11.21 -16.80
CA LEU A 7 -21.86 10.87 -15.58
C LEU A 7 -21.68 9.35 -15.53
N ILE A 8 -20.99 8.75 -16.52
CA ILE A 8 -20.68 7.32 -16.47
C ILE A 8 -19.28 7.06 -17.04
N ARG A 9 -18.35 6.86 -16.11
CA ARG A 9 -17.22 5.92 -16.15
C ARG A 9 -16.07 6.21 -17.11
N GLU A 10 -15.27 7.23 -16.77
CA GLU A 10 -13.82 7.01 -16.85
C GLU A 10 -13.40 6.27 -15.59
N CYS A 11 -13.73 4.98 -15.53
CA CYS A 11 -13.07 4.09 -14.58
C CYS A 11 -11.66 3.95 -15.15
N SER A 12 -10.72 4.71 -14.59
CA SER A 12 -9.29 4.63 -14.90
C SER A 12 -8.91 3.16 -15.07
N LYS A 13 -8.30 2.83 -16.21
CA LYS A 13 -7.82 1.47 -16.50
C LYS A 13 -7.05 1.00 -15.27
N VAL A 14 -7.62 0.09 -14.50
CA VAL A 14 -6.93 -0.54 -13.39
C VAL A 14 -5.85 -1.38 -14.05
N GLU A 15 -4.62 -0.85 -14.07
CA GLU A 15 -3.49 -1.64 -14.50
C GLU A 15 -3.38 -2.81 -13.53
N TYR A 16 -3.56 -4.02 -14.06
CA TYR A 16 -3.38 -5.24 -13.29
C TYR A 16 -1.88 -5.41 -13.04
N ILE A 17 -1.40 -4.80 -11.95
CA ILE A 17 -0.04 -4.99 -11.49
C ILE A 17 0.06 -6.40 -10.91
N THR A 18 0.83 -7.26 -11.58
CA THR A 18 1.14 -8.58 -11.04
C THR A 18 2.28 -8.41 -10.04
N PHE A 19 1.98 -8.55 -8.75
CA PHE A 19 3.02 -8.56 -7.73
C PHE A 19 3.93 -9.76 -7.94
N ASN A 20 5.24 -9.53 -7.90
CA ASN A 20 6.19 -10.64 -7.81
C ASN A 20 5.97 -11.40 -6.48
N ASP A 21 6.49 -12.63 -6.40
CA ASP A 21 6.30 -13.48 -5.22
C ASP A 21 6.79 -12.86 -3.92
N LYS A 22 7.85 -12.05 -3.97
CA LYS A 22 8.39 -11.38 -2.77
C LYS A 22 7.41 -10.33 -2.27
N THR A 23 6.91 -9.47 -3.16
CA THR A 23 5.92 -8.44 -2.83
C THR A 23 4.64 -9.08 -2.29
N ARG A 24 4.16 -10.16 -2.91
CA ARG A 24 2.97 -10.88 -2.42
C ARG A 24 3.18 -11.43 -1.00
N LYS A 25 4.33 -12.05 -0.73
CA LYS A 25 4.67 -12.55 0.62
C LYS A 25 4.76 -11.42 1.64
N ALA A 26 5.36 -10.30 1.28
CA ALA A 26 5.47 -9.14 2.16
C ALA A 26 4.10 -8.58 2.55
N VAL A 27 3.18 -8.44 1.58
CA VAL A 27 1.81 -7.96 1.85
C VAL A 27 1.05 -8.91 2.77
N VAL A 28 1.10 -10.22 2.49
CA VAL A 28 0.43 -11.23 3.35
C VAL A 28 1.01 -11.23 4.76
N ARG A 29 2.34 -11.09 4.90
CA ARG A 29 3.00 -11.03 6.20
C ARG A 29 2.59 -9.79 7.00
N ALA A 30 2.61 -8.62 6.38
CA ALA A 30 2.19 -7.36 7.02
C ALA A 30 0.74 -7.43 7.54
N TYR A 31 -0.16 -8.02 6.74
CA TYR A 31 -1.54 -8.25 7.18
C TYR A 31 -1.63 -9.20 8.40
N ALA A 32 -0.85 -10.28 8.40
CA ALA A 32 -0.84 -11.23 9.51
C ALA A 32 -0.26 -10.62 10.80
N GLU A 33 0.75 -9.74 10.69
CA GLU A 33 1.33 -8.95 11.80
C GLU A 33 0.28 -7.98 12.36
N GLU A 34 -0.41 -7.22 11.49
CA GLU A 34 -1.47 -6.26 11.89
C GLU A 34 -2.63 -6.94 12.62
N LYS A 35 -2.99 -8.16 12.22
CA LYS A 35 -4.04 -8.96 12.88
C LYS A 35 -3.55 -9.74 14.11
N GLY A 36 -2.27 -9.65 14.46
CA GLY A 36 -1.68 -10.36 15.59
C GLY A 36 -1.65 -11.88 15.41
N ILE A 37 -1.75 -12.37 14.17
CA ILE A 37 -1.64 -13.82 13.86
C ILE A 37 -0.19 -14.27 14.04
N ILE A 38 0.75 -13.40 13.67
CA ILE A 38 2.19 -13.57 13.90
C ILE A 38 2.73 -12.34 14.65
N PRO A 39 3.88 -12.46 15.36
CA PRO A 39 4.48 -11.33 16.06
C PRO A 39 4.79 -10.18 15.10
N ASP A 40 4.46 -8.96 15.53
CA ASP A 40 4.82 -7.75 14.80
C ASP A 40 6.35 -7.60 14.79
N THR A 41 6.92 -7.63 13.59
CA THR A 41 8.36 -7.39 13.37
C THR A 41 8.63 -6.04 12.73
N ALA A 42 7.59 -5.21 12.54
CA ALA A 42 7.76 -3.86 12.05
C ALA A 42 8.62 -3.08 13.04
N LYS A 43 9.65 -2.42 12.51
CA LYS A 43 10.42 -1.48 13.29
C LYS A 43 9.53 -0.27 13.58
N THR A 44 9.35 0.05 14.85
CA THR A 44 8.69 1.29 15.26
C THR A 44 9.68 2.43 15.12
N PHE A 45 9.24 3.53 14.51
CA PHE A 45 10.01 4.77 14.43
C PHE A 45 9.33 5.80 15.32
N ASP A 46 10.11 6.47 16.16
CA ASP A 46 9.60 7.49 17.08
C ASP A 46 9.23 8.79 16.34
N ASN A 47 9.77 9.00 15.13
CA ASN A 47 9.44 10.13 14.27
C ASN A 47 9.48 9.74 12.78
N THR A 48 8.79 10.54 11.96
CA THR A 48 8.65 10.32 10.52
C THR A 48 9.98 10.45 9.76
N ASP A 49 10.86 11.38 10.16
CA ASP A 49 12.10 11.66 9.44
C ASP A 49 13.09 10.49 9.53
N ASP A 50 13.21 9.86 10.71
CA ASP A 50 14.01 8.67 10.91
C ASP A 50 13.46 7.47 10.13
N ALA A 51 12.13 7.34 10.04
CA ALA A 51 11.48 6.33 9.22
C ALA A 51 11.80 6.51 7.73
N MET A 52 11.69 7.74 7.22
CA MET A 52 11.96 8.04 5.81
C MET A 52 13.42 7.82 5.45
N ARG A 53 14.36 8.23 6.31
CA ARG A 53 15.80 8.01 6.12
C ARG A 53 16.14 6.52 6.05
N GLU A 54 15.61 5.71 6.96
CA GLU A 54 15.92 4.27 7.01
C GLU A 54 15.26 3.47 5.89
N LEU A 55 14.01 3.80 5.54
CA LEU A 55 13.26 3.06 4.52
C LEU A 55 13.70 3.41 3.09
N PHE A 56 14.08 4.66 2.84
CA PHE A 56 14.32 5.15 1.48
C PHE A 56 15.77 5.57 1.21
N ASN A 57 16.66 5.44 2.19
CA ASN A 57 18.04 5.96 2.13
C ASN A 57 18.09 7.44 1.69
N ASP A 58 17.07 8.22 2.09
CA ASP A 58 17.03 9.65 1.78
C ASP A 58 18.12 10.34 2.61
N LYS A 59 19.10 10.94 1.91
CA LYS A 59 20.28 11.57 2.53
C LYS A 59 20.02 13.03 2.88
#